data_AF-A0A9D7RKX6-F1
#
_entry.id   AF-A0A9D7RKX6-F1
#
_cell.length_a   1.000
_cell.length_b   1.000
_cell.length_c   1.000
_cell.angle_alpha   90.00
_cell.angle_beta   90.00
_cell.angle_gamma   90.00
#
_symmetry.space_group_name_H-M   'P 1'
#
loop_
_entity.id
_entity.type
_entity.pdbx_description
1 polymer ?
#
loop_
_entity_poly.entity_id
_entity_poly.type
_entity_poly.pdbx_seq_one_letter_code
_entity_poly.pdbx_strand_id
1 'polypeptide(L)'
;MPVKLWIYNIGSNKGLGKWLRNKYGEAPVLLSDVNLGLNVEILDNYMENRGFFHVKVRSDTTVTRKKASAEYEIFTGPEYKIRNITFPTDTSALANAIRETQPKTLLRSGAPFNLDLIKGERTRIDVELKEKGFYYFSGDYLLLETDTTIGNNEVNLYMQIKWETPAEAKLTYRINDVFIYSNYNLSTARQDTALANAEFQHGYYVIDTAKLYKPIVFNKVCSFNPATFTAEKTTIPR
;
A
#
# COMPACT_ATOMS: atom_id res chain seq x y z
N MET A 1 13.52 17.28 32.92
CA MET A 1 12.91 18.30 32.03
C MET A 1 13.74 18.32 30.76
N PRO A 2 13.11 18.31 29.57
CA PRO A 2 13.83 18.41 28.31
C PRO A 2 14.68 19.69 28.25
N VAL A 3 15.86 19.63 27.63
CA VAL A 3 16.81 20.76 27.57
C VAL A 3 16.19 21.98 26.86
N LYS A 4 15.44 21.76 25.77
CA LYS A 4 14.73 22.83 25.04
C LYS A 4 13.63 23.50 25.89
N LEU A 5 12.90 22.72 26.69
CA LEU A 5 11.88 23.26 27.59
C LEU A 5 12.52 24.09 28.73
N TRP A 6 13.68 23.66 29.21
CA TRP A 6 14.46 24.41 30.18
C TRP A 6 14.94 25.75 29.61
N ILE A 7 15.50 25.76 28.39
CA ILE A 7 15.88 26.98 27.65
C ILE A 7 14.68 27.91 27.47
N TYR A 8 13.50 27.34 27.18
CA TYR A 8 12.28 28.13 27.05
C TYR A 8 11.89 28.83 28.35
N ASN A 9 11.96 28.11 29.48
CA ASN A 9 11.58 28.61 30.81
C ASN A 9 12.55 29.63 31.39
N ILE A 10 13.85 29.59 31.05
CA ILE A 10 14.85 30.57 31.53
C ILE A 10 14.95 31.82 30.64
N GLY A 11 14.42 31.76 29.42
CA GLY A 11 14.51 32.84 28.46
C GLY A 11 13.64 34.06 28.81
N SER A 12 14.23 35.25 28.81
CA SER A 12 13.53 36.52 29.11
C SER A 12 12.56 36.94 28.00
N ASN A 13 11.55 37.76 28.35
CA ASN A 13 10.57 38.31 27.41
C ASN A 13 11.12 39.44 26.51
N LYS A 14 12.38 39.88 26.69
CA LYS A 14 12.98 40.99 25.93
C LYS A 14 14.43 40.66 25.49
N GLY A 15 14.86 41.30 24.39
CA GLY A 15 16.25 41.28 23.91
C GLY A 15 16.80 39.89 23.58
N LEU A 16 18.09 39.66 23.90
CA LEU A 16 18.80 38.41 23.65
C LEU A 16 18.15 37.19 24.33
N GLY A 17 17.47 37.39 25.47
CA GLY A 17 16.72 36.34 26.14
C GLY A 17 15.49 35.85 25.36
N LYS A 18 14.79 36.77 24.67
CA LYS A 18 13.67 36.41 23.78
C LYS A 18 14.14 35.67 22.53
N TRP A 19 15.30 36.07 21.99
CA TRP A 19 15.93 35.40 20.86
C TRP A 19 16.37 33.97 21.22
N LEU A 20 17.03 33.77 22.36
CA LEU A 20 17.44 32.45 22.84
C LEU A 20 16.22 31.53 23.08
N ARG A 21 15.17 32.06 23.71
CA ARG A 21 13.92 31.34 23.96
C ARG A 21 13.25 30.85 22.68
N ASN A 22 13.12 31.73 21.70
CA ASN A 22 12.38 31.44 20.47
C ASN A 22 13.19 30.61 19.47
N LYS A 23 14.54 30.72 19.49
CA LYS A 23 15.41 30.01 18.55
C LYS A 23 15.79 28.60 19.02
N TYR A 24 15.94 28.39 20.33
CA TYR A 24 16.44 27.14 20.90
C TYR A 24 15.55 26.54 21.99
N GLY A 25 14.49 27.23 22.40
CA GLY A 25 13.49 26.73 23.34
C GLY A 25 12.20 26.32 22.65
N GLU A 26 11.51 25.35 23.23
CA GLU A 26 10.15 24.93 22.82
C GLU A 26 9.19 25.21 23.98
N ALA A 27 8.01 25.75 23.67
CA ALA A 27 6.99 26.04 24.68
C ALA A 27 6.50 24.74 25.35
N PRO A 28 6.10 24.78 26.63
CA PRO A 28 5.48 23.62 27.27
C PRO A 28 4.19 23.24 26.54
N VAL A 29 4.03 21.95 26.26
CA VAL A 29 2.71 21.39 25.95
C VAL A 29 1.89 21.45 27.23
N LEU A 30 0.73 22.09 27.18
CA LEU A 30 -0.15 22.17 28.34
C LEU A 30 -0.89 20.85 28.49
N LEU A 31 -1.15 20.46 29.74
CA LEU A 31 -1.94 19.26 30.00
C LEU A 31 -3.35 19.36 29.39
N SER A 32 -3.93 20.55 29.34
CA SER A 32 -5.22 20.81 28.68
C SER A 32 -5.22 20.50 27.19
N ASP A 33 -4.04 20.51 26.55
CA ASP A 33 -3.88 20.25 25.13
C ASP A 33 -3.68 18.75 24.86
N VAL A 34 -3.53 17.93 25.91
CA VAL A 34 -3.38 16.48 25.82
C VAL A 34 -4.76 15.82 25.89
N ASN A 35 -5.19 15.23 24.77
CA ASN A 35 -6.39 14.42 24.74
C ASN A 35 -6.05 12.96 25.11
N LEU A 36 -6.22 12.63 26.40
CA LEU A 36 -5.98 11.27 26.91
C LEU A 36 -6.87 10.23 26.23
N GLY A 37 -8.15 10.57 26.01
CA GLY A 37 -9.12 9.65 25.39
C GLY A 37 -8.74 9.27 23.96
N LEU A 38 -8.32 10.25 23.16
CA LEU A 38 -7.84 9.98 21.80
C LEU A 38 -6.60 9.08 21.80
N ASN A 39 -5.66 9.31 22.72
CA ASN A 39 -4.47 8.45 22.82
C ASN A 39 -4.81 7.03 23.28
N VAL A 40 -5.80 6.87 24.16
CA VAL A 40 -6.35 5.56 24.52
C VAL A 40 -6.86 4.85 23.29
N GLU A 41 -7.70 5.48 22.47
CA GLU A 41 -8.23 4.90 21.22
C GLU A 41 -7.10 4.55 20.23
N ILE A 42 -6.07 5.39 20.09
CA ILE A 42 -4.94 5.11 19.20
C ILE A 42 -4.15 3.88 19.68
N LEU A 43 -3.88 3.77 20.98
CA LEU A 43 -3.16 2.64 21.57
C LEU A 43 -3.98 1.36 21.47
N ASP A 44 -5.28 1.44 21.70
CA ASP A 44 -6.24 0.33 21.57
C ASP A 44 -6.23 -0.22 20.14
N ASN A 45 -6.47 0.64 19.15
CA ASN A 45 -6.41 0.30 17.72
C ASN A 45 -5.04 -0.24 17.31
N TYR A 46 -3.95 0.33 17.83
CA TYR A 46 -2.61 -0.15 17.51
C TYR A 46 -2.40 -1.60 17.98
N MET A 47 -2.88 -1.94 19.16
CA MET A 47 -2.78 -3.29 19.72
C MET A 47 -3.70 -4.28 18.99
N GLU A 48 -4.93 -3.88 18.66
CA GLU A 48 -5.83 -4.71 17.85
C GLU A 48 -5.21 -5.03 16.47
N ASN A 49 -4.60 -4.04 15.82
CA ASN A 49 -3.89 -4.22 14.55
C ASN A 49 -2.69 -5.18 14.64
N ARG A 50 -2.23 -5.49 15.86
CA ARG A 50 -1.16 -6.45 16.18
C ARG A 50 -1.68 -7.79 16.72
N GLY A 51 -3.00 -8.01 16.71
CA GLY A 51 -3.60 -9.28 17.10
C GLY A 51 -4.10 -9.36 18.54
N PHE A 52 -4.19 -8.23 19.26
CA PHE A 52 -4.71 -8.18 20.62
C PHE A 52 -6.16 -7.66 20.65
N PHE A 53 -7.15 -8.51 20.32
CA PHE A 53 -8.56 -8.12 20.20
C PHE A 53 -9.31 -7.91 21.53
N HIS A 54 -8.64 -8.13 22.65
CA HIS A 54 -9.21 -7.96 24.00
C HIS A 54 -8.38 -6.99 24.83
N VAL A 55 -7.77 -6.02 24.16
CA VAL A 55 -6.98 -4.97 24.79
C VAL A 55 -7.87 -4.03 25.60
N LYS A 56 -7.34 -3.55 26.73
CA LYS A 56 -7.92 -2.49 27.53
C LYS A 56 -6.82 -1.50 27.88
N VAL A 57 -7.02 -0.24 27.51
CA VAL A 57 -6.08 0.83 27.84
C VAL A 57 -6.68 1.71 28.93
N ARG A 58 -5.93 1.93 30.00
CA ARG A 58 -6.25 2.91 31.04
C ARG A 58 -5.34 4.10 30.89
N SER A 59 -5.86 5.29 31.13
CA SER A 59 -5.08 6.52 31.17
C SER A 59 -5.29 7.23 32.50
N ASP A 60 -4.22 7.74 33.08
CA ASP A 60 -4.26 8.62 34.24
C ASP A 60 -3.31 9.81 34.04
N THR A 61 -3.43 10.83 34.87
CA THR A 61 -2.51 11.96 34.90
C THR A 61 -2.07 12.28 36.31
N THR A 62 -0.75 12.32 36.50
CA THR A 62 -0.15 12.82 37.74
C THR A 62 0.28 14.27 37.56
N VAL A 63 -0.16 15.17 38.44
CA VAL A 63 0.24 16.59 38.45
C VAL A 63 1.10 16.86 39.68
N THR A 64 2.29 17.43 39.48
CA THR A 64 3.18 17.85 40.55
C THR A 64 3.74 19.25 40.27
N ARG A 65 3.32 20.24 41.08
CA ARG A 65 3.66 21.65 40.89
C ARG A 65 3.28 22.15 39.48
N LYS A 66 4.28 22.47 38.67
CA LYS A 66 4.11 22.96 37.28
C LYS A 66 4.43 21.89 36.23
N LYS A 67 4.38 20.62 36.63
CA LYS A 67 4.63 19.46 35.76
C LYS A 67 3.43 18.54 35.82
N ALA A 68 3.07 17.99 34.67
CA ALA A 68 2.10 16.92 34.57
C ALA A 68 2.71 15.76 33.78
N SER A 69 2.28 14.55 34.08
CA SER A 69 2.64 13.33 33.38
C SER A 69 1.36 12.58 33.05
N ALA A 70 1.17 12.23 31.78
CA ALA A 70 0.13 11.30 31.35
C ALA A 70 0.72 9.89 31.38
N GLU A 71 0.04 8.97 32.05
CA GLU A 71 0.42 7.57 32.16
C GLU A 71 -0.64 6.72 31.48
N TYR A 72 -0.20 5.74 30.68
CA TYR A 72 -1.07 4.80 29.99
C TYR A 72 -0.67 3.39 30.36
N GLU A 73 -1.62 2.62 30.87
CA GLU A 73 -1.45 1.22 31.24
C GLU A 73 -2.23 0.36 30.24
N ILE A 74 -1.54 -0.55 29.55
CA ILE A 74 -2.11 -1.37 28.47
C ILE A 74 -2.21 -2.81 28.96
N PHE A 75 -3.43 -3.32 29.05
CA PHE A 75 -3.72 -4.72 29.32
C PHE A 75 -4.05 -5.41 28.00
N THR A 76 -3.07 -6.07 27.39
CA THR A 76 -3.19 -6.60 26.02
C THR A 76 -4.15 -7.80 25.90
N GLY A 77 -4.31 -8.58 26.98
CA GLY A 77 -4.91 -9.90 26.87
C GLY A 77 -4.06 -10.86 26.01
N PRO A 78 -4.63 -11.99 25.56
CA PRO A 78 -3.93 -12.96 24.73
C PRO A 78 -3.73 -12.47 23.28
N GLU A 79 -2.58 -12.81 22.70
CA GLU A 79 -2.28 -12.57 21.29
C GLU A 79 -3.01 -13.60 20.42
N TYR A 80 -3.68 -13.12 19.37
CA TYR A 80 -4.36 -13.99 18.42
C TYR A 80 -3.45 -14.42 17.29
N LYS A 81 -3.51 -15.72 16.97
CA LYS A 81 -2.72 -16.33 15.89
C LYS A 81 -3.60 -16.77 14.74
N ILE A 82 -3.06 -16.67 13.53
CA ILE A 82 -3.75 -17.11 12.32
C ILE A 82 -3.82 -18.63 12.34
N ARG A 83 -5.02 -19.20 12.33
CA ARG A 83 -5.23 -20.65 12.22
C ARG A 83 -5.28 -21.07 10.76
N ASN A 84 -6.16 -20.44 9.97
CA ASN A 84 -6.34 -20.77 8.57
C ASN A 84 -6.48 -19.51 7.70
N ILE A 85 -6.06 -19.63 6.44
CA ILE A 85 -6.24 -18.59 5.43
C ILE A 85 -6.97 -19.23 4.24
N THR A 86 -8.14 -18.70 3.92
CA THR A 86 -8.94 -19.13 2.78
C THR A 86 -8.85 -18.09 1.68
N PHE A 87 -8.34 -18.47 0.51
CA PHE A 87 -8.31 -17.62 -0.68
C PHE A 87 -9.67 -17.69 -1.41
N PRO A 88 -10.01 -16.72 -2.28
CA PRO A 88 -11.25 -16.75 -3.04
C PRO A 88 -11.43 -18.08 -3.76
N THR A 89 -12.64 -18.67 -3.71
CA THR A 89 -12.92 -20.03 -4.23
C THR A 89 -13.78 -20.05 -5.49
N ASP A 90 -14.23 -18.89 -5.98
CA ASP A 90 -15.05 -18.81 -7.18
C ASP A 90 -14.27 -19.18 -8.45
N THR A 91 -15.00 -19.42 -9.54
CA THR A 91 -14.45 -19.91 -10.81
C THR A 91 -13.96 -18.80 -11.73
N SER A 92 -14.00 -17.53 -11.32
CA SER A 92 -13.55 -16.42 -12.17
C SER A 92 -12.06 -16.50 -12.47
N ALA A 93 -11.64 -15.94 -13.60
CA ALA A 93 -10.23 -15.84 -13.96
C ALA A 93 -9.42 -15.10 -12.89
N LEU A 94 -9.98 -14.03 -12.31
CA LEU A 94 -9.36 -13.26 -11.24
C LEU A 94 -9.16 -14.10 -9.97
N ALA A 95 -10.19 -14.83 -9.51
CA ALA A 95 -10.07 -15.67 -8.32
C ALA A 95 -9.06 -16.82 -8.51
N ASN A 96 -9.03 -17.44 -9.69
CA ASN A 96 -7.99 -18.41 -10.06
C ASN A 96 -6.59 -17.78 -9.97
N ALA A 97 -6.40 -16.61 -10.59
CA ALA A 97 -5.11 -15.92 -10.60
C ALA A 97 -4.65 -15.51 -9.20
N ILE A 98 -5.57 -15.13 -8.31
CA ILE A 98 -5.32 -14.84 -6.88
C ILE A 98 -4.88 -16.12 -6.16
N ARG A 99 -5.61 -17.24 -6.32
CA ARG A 99 -5.26 -18.53 -5.69
C ARG A 99 -3.86 -19.01 -6.09
N GLU A 100 -3.46 -18.81 -7.34
CA GLU A 100 -2.11 -19.16 -7.79
C GLU A 100 -0.99 -18.41 -7.04
N THR A 101 -1.28 -17.26 -6.43
CA THR A 101 -0.31 -16.52 -5.60
C THR A 101 -0.11 -17.12 -4.22
N GLN A 102 -1.01 -18.02 -3.77
CA GLN A 102 -1.05 -18.58 -2.42
C GLN A 102 0.29 -19.19 -1.94
N PRO A 103 1.08 -19.93 -2.76
CA PRO A 103 2.34 -20.51 -2.29
C PRO A 103 3.33 -19.49 -1.73
N LYS A 104 3.29 -18.25 -2.25
CA LYS A 104 4.17 -17.14 -1.87
C LYS A 104 3.57 -16.22 -0.81
N THR A 105 2.44 -16.60 -0.21
CA THR A 105 1.73 -15.75 0.75
C THR A 105 2.63 -15.33 1.93
N LEU A 106 2.47 -14.08 2.37
CA LEU A 106 3.08 -13.58 3.59
C LEU A 106 2.35 -14.08 4.86
N LEU A 107 1.11 -14.53 4.71
CA LEU A 107 0.25 -14.95 5.82
C LEU A 107 0.48 -16.43 6.13
N ARG A 108 0.85 -16.75 7.37
CA ARG A 108 1.20 -18.12 7.78
C ARG A 108 0.34 -18.57 8.94
N SER A 109 -0.15 -19.81 8.86
CA SER A 109 -0.79 -20.47 10.00
C SER A 109 0.20 -20.55 11.17
N GLY A 110 -0.29 -20.32 12.39
CA GLY A 110 0.48 -20.21 13.62
C GLY A 110 1.16 -18.86 13.86
N ALA A 111 1.23 -17.97 12.85
CA ALA A 111 1.82 -16.64 13.03
C ALA A 111 0.84 -15.68 13.73
N PRO A 112 1.33 -14.66 14.46
CA PRO A 112 0.47 -13.61 15.01
C PRO A 112 -0.34 -12.89 13.93
N PHE A 113 -1.58 -12.51 14.26
CA PHE A 113 -2.35 -11.61 13.43
C PHE A 113 -1.66 -10.26 13.33
N ASN A 114 -1.54 -9.71 12.12
CA ASN A 114 -0.90 -8.42 11.89
C ASN A 114 -1.50 -7.74 10.66
N LEU A 115 -2.12 -6.59 10.87
CA LEU A 115 -2.77 -5.83 9.80
C LEU A 115 -1.76 -5.34 8.74
N ASP A 116 -0.54 -4.99 9.13
CA ASP A 116 0.50 -4.54 8.19
C ASP A 116 0.93 -5.69 7.26
N LEU A 117 1.01 -6.93 7.77
CA LEU A 117 1.27 -8.10 6.94
C LEU A 117 0.12 -8.37 5.97
N ILE A 118 -1.12 -8.18 6.41
CA ILE A 118 -2.30 -8.31 5.56
C ILE A 118 -2.29 -7.26 4.44
N LYS A 119 -1.97 -6.00 4.75
CA LYS A 119 -1.80 -4.95 3.74
C LYS A 119 -0.66 -5.28 2.77
N GLY A 120 0.46 -5.78 3.29
CA GLY A 120 1.59 -6.23 2.47
C GLY A 120 1.19 -7.36 1.52
N GLU A 121 0.38 -8.31 1.98
CA GLU A 121 -0.12 -9.40 1.14
C GLU A 121 -1.00 -8.88 0.01
N ARG A 122 -1.87 -7.89 0.27
CA ARG A 122 -2.68 -7.24 -0.78
C ARG A 122 -1.82 -6.58 -1.85
N THR A 123 -0.79 -5.85 -1.44
CA THR A 123 0.16 -5.22 -2.37
C THR A 123 0.94 -6.26 -3.16
N ARG A 124 1.36 -7.36 -2.52
CA ARG A 124 2.08 -8.46 -3.19
C ARG A 124 1.20 -9.10 -4.27
N ILE A 125 -0.05 -9.39 -3.96
CA ILE A 125 -1.02 -9.96 -4.91
C ILE A 125 -1.29 -8.98 -6.05
N ASP A 126 -1.43 -7.68 -5.76
CA ASP A 126 -1.62 -6.65 -6.78
C ASP A 126 -0.49 -6.66 -7.82
N VAL A 127 0.77 -6.64 -7.37
CA VAL A 127 1.93 -6.70 -8.25
C VAL A 127 1.92 -7.98 -9.11
N GLU A 128 1.70 -9.14 -8.49
CA GLU A 128 1.69 -10.42 -9.20
C GLU A 128 0.53 -10.54 -10.21
N LEU A 129 -0.64 -9.97 -9.90
CA LEU A 129 -1.77 -9.93 -10.83
C LEU A 129 -1.54 -8.97 -12.00
N LYS A 130 -0.88 -7.83 -11.78
CA LYS A 130 -0.48 -6.92 -12.86
C LYS A 130 0.49 -7.59 -13.83
N GLU A 131 1.42 -8.40 -13.33
CA GLU A 131 2.30 -9.23 -14.18
C GLU A 131 1.52 -10.28 -15.00
N LYS A 132 0.36 -10.73 -14.51
CA LYS A 132 -0.57 -11.62 -15.23
C LYS A 132 -1.58 -10.88 -16.13
N GLY A 133 -1.45 -9.56 -16.27
CA GLY A 133 -2.28 -8.76 -17.16
C GLY A 133 -3.51 -8.12 -16.52
N PHE A 134 -3.76 -8.26 -15.21
CA PHE A 134 -4.83 -7.54 -14.53
C PHE A 134 -4.41 -6.09 -14.24
N TYR A 135 -4.23 -5.31 -15.31
CA TYR A 135 -3.61 -3.98 -15.26
C TYR A 135 -4.31 -2.99 -14.31
N TYR A 136 -5.65 -2.99 -14.32
CA TYR A 136 -6.46 -2.11 -13.47
C TYR A 136 -6.73 -2.67 -12.08
N PHE A 137 -6.16 -3.82 -11.72
CA PHE A 137 -6.33 -4.36 -10.37
C PHE A 137 -5.62 -3.50 -9.33
N SER A 138 -6.16 -3.53 -8.11
CA SER A 138 -5.59 -2.91 -6.92
C SER A 138 -5.79 -3.84 -5.74
N GLY A 139 -4.80 -3.91 -4.85
CA GLY A 139 -4.89 -4.68 -3.61
C GLY A 139 -6.07 -4.23 -2.72
N ASP A 140 -6.55 -3.00 -2.87
CA ASP A 140 -7.71 -2.48 -2.14
C ASP A 140 -9.03 -3.16 -2.51
N TYR A 141 -9.07 -3.88 -3.64
CA TYR A 141 -10.19 -4.71 -4.05
C TYR A 141 -10.26 -6.04 -3.29
N LEU A 142 -9.24 -6.37 -2.50
CA LEU A 142 -9.25 -7.53 -1.63
C LEU A 142 -9.74 -7.13 -0.24
N LEU A 143 -10.73 -7.85 0.25
CA LEU A 143 -11.18 -7.84 1.64
C LEU A 143 -10.60 -9.07 2.34
N LEU A 144 -10.16 -8.91 3.60
CA LEU A 144 -9.85 -10.04 4.47
C LEU A 144 -10.79 -9.96 5.66
N GLU A 145 -11.75 -10.86 5.71
CA GLU A 145 -12.65 -11.02 6.86
C GLU A 145 -11.93 -11.84 7.93
N THR A 146 -12.04 -11.39 9.18
CA THR A 146 -11.40 -12.02 10.33
C THR A 146 -12.48 -12.60 11.23
N ASP A 147 -12.45 -13.91 11.43
CA ASP A 147 -13.34 -14.62 12.35
C ASP A 147 -12.57 -15.07 13.59
N THR A 148 -12.91 -14.48 14.74
CA THR A 148 -12.32 -14.74 16.06
C THR A 148 -13.17 -15.68 16.93
N THR A 149 -14.32 -16.16 16.43
CA THR A 149 -15.32 -16.89 17.24
C THR A 149 -14.95 -18.36 17.51
N ILE A 150 -13.91 -18.87 16.85
CA ILE A 150 -13.43 -20.26 16.94
C ILE A 150 -12.78 -20.63 18.29
N GLY A 151 -12.50 -19.64 19.14
CA GLY A 151 -11.83 -19.84 20.44
C GLY A 151 -10.31 -20.00 20.34
N ASN A 152 -9.68 -20.39 21.44
CA ASN A 152 -8.22 -20.63 21.55
C ASN A 152 -7.29 -19.47 21.16
N ASN A 153 -7.81 -18.24 21.11
CA ASN A 153 -7.06 -17.07 20.64
C ASN A 153 -6.52 -17.29 19.22
N GLU A 154 -7.37 -17.85 18.37
CA GLU A 154 -7.08 -18.09 16.97
C GLU A 154 -8.01 -17.27 16.08
N VAL A 155 -7.56 -16.98 14.86
CA VAL A 155 -8.38 -16.37 13.81
C VAL A 155 -8.36 -17.15 12.53
N ASN A 156 -9.52 -17.25 11.88
CA ASN A 156 -9.61 -17.62 10.48
C ASN A 156 -9.67 -16.37 9.62
N LEU A 157 -8.86 -16.34 8.56
CA LEU A 157 -8.84 -15.26 7.58
C LEU A 157 -9.52 -15.75 6.30
N TYR A 158 -10.49 -14.99 5.81
CA TYR A 158 -11.18 -15.26 4.55
C TYR A 158 -10.92 -14.10 3.59
N MET A 159 -10.12 -14.35 2.56
CA MET A 159 -9.85 -13.39 1.51
C MET A 159 -10.95 -13.43 0.46
N GLN A 160 -11.51 -12.27 0.14
CA GLN A 160 -12.60 -12.10 -0.80
C GLN A 160 -12.31 -10.94 -1.75
N ILE A 161 -12.86 -11.01 -2.96
CA ILE A 161 -12.88 -9.88 -3.88
C ILE A 161 -14.11 -9.03 -3.53
N LYS A 162 -13.90 -7.75 -3.28
CA LYS A 162 -14.96 -6.80 -2.98
C LYS A 162 -15.99 -6.74 -4.10
N TRP A 163 -17.28 -6.66 -3.76
CA TRP A 163 -18.35 -6.66 -4.75
C TRP A 163 -18.31 -5.41 -5.64
N GLU A 164 -17.87 -4.28 -5.08
CA GLU A 164 -17.67 -3.00 -5.76
C GLU A 164 -16.44 -2.95 -6.68
N THR A 165 -15.68 -4.05 -6.79
CA THR A 165 -14.52 -4.13 -7.69
C THR A 165 -14.97 -3.83 -9.14
N PRO A 166 -14.37 -2.83 -9.82
CA PRO A 166 -14.72 -2.46 -11.18
C PRO A 166 -14.63 -3.63 -12.15
N ALA A 167 -15.44 -3.63 -13.22
CA ALA A 167 -15.43 -4.70 -14.21
C ALA A 167 -14.06 -4.80 -14.90
N GLU A 168 -13.43 -3.66 -15.18
CA GLU A 168 -12.12 -3.54 -15.81
C GLU A 168 -11.03 -4.21 -14.97
N ALA A 169 -11.09 -4.07 -13.65
CA ALA A 169 -10.12 -4.69 -12.73
C ALA A 169 -10.22 -6.22 -12.68
N LYS A 170 -11.30 -6.81 -13.21
CA LYS A 170 -11.51 -8.27 -13.28
C LYS A 170 -11.06 -8.87 -14.61
N LEU A 171 -10.69 -8.03 -15.58
CA LEU A 171 -10.28 -8.45 -16.92
C LEU A 171 -8.77 -8.51 -17.05
N THR A 172 -8.30 -9.43 -17.90
CA THR A 172 -6.90 -9.52 -18.30
C THR A 172 -6.66 -8.70 -19.57
N TYR A 173 -5.64 -7.86 -19.55
CA TYR A 173 -5.20 -7.02 -20.64
C TYR A 173 -3.88 -7.53 -21.22
N ARG A 174 -3.68 -7.23 -22.51
CA ARG A 174 -2.43 -7.51 -23.21
C ARG A 174 -2.04 -6.27 -24.00
N ILE A 175 -0.73 -6.10 -24.18
CA ILE A 175 -0.20 -5.09 -25.08
C ILE A 175 -0.36 -5.65 -26.49
N ASN A 176 -1.07 -4.93 -27.35
CA ASN A 176 -1.23 -5.31 -28.76
C ASN A 176 -0.08 -4.71 -29.57
N ASP A 177 -0.15 -3.40 -29.81
CA ASP A 177 0.81 -2.69 -30.66
C ASP A 177 1.59 -1.67 -29.84
N VAL A 178 2.90 -1.59 -30.08
CA VAL A 178 3.79 -0.61 -29.44
C VAL A 178 4.26 0.37 -30.50
N PHE A 179 3.93 1.65 -30.29
CA PHE A 179 4.31 2.75 -31.19
C PHE A 179 5.48 3.55 -30.61
N ILE A 180 6.52 3.75 -31.42
CA ILE A 180 7.72 4.50 -31.07
C ILE A 180 7.75 5.77 -31.91
N TYR A 181 7.81 6.92 -31.25
CA TYR A 181 7.94 8.21 -31.89
C TYR A 181 9.37 8.71 -31.69
N SER A 182 10.22 8.67 -32.73
CA SER A 182 11.61 9.13 -32.64
C SER A 182 11.73 10.65 -32.48
N ASN A 183 10.77 11.39 -33.02
CA ASN A 183 10.70 12.85 -32.99
C ASN A 183 9.46 13.29 -32.19
N TYR A 184 9.35 12.81 -30.95
CA TYR A 184 8.22 13.13 -30.08
C TYR A 184 8.23 14.62 -29.73
N ASN A 185 7.19 15.34 -30.17
CA ASN A 185 6.86 16.68 -29.70
C ASN A 185 5.41 16.67 -29.21
N LEU A 186 5.14 17.29 -28.05
CA LEU A 186 3.81 17.41 -27.45
C LEU A 186 2.77 18.04 -28.40
N SER A 187 3.20 18.82 -29.40
CA SER A 187 2.35 19.44 -30.42
C SER A 187 1.98 18.53 -31.60
N THR A 188 2.80 17.54 -31.95
CA THR A 188 2.59 16.62 -33.10
C THR A 188 1.91 15.31 -32.70
N ALA A 189 1.90 14.96 -31.42
CA ALA A 189 1.31 13.72 -30.89
C ALA A 189 -0.22 13.60 -31.07
N ARG A 190 -0.91 14.66 -31.51
CA ARG A 190 -2.38 14.69 -31.70
C ARG A 190 -2.86 14.36 -33.13
N GLN A 191 -1.97 14.08 -34.08
CA GLN A 191 -2.36 13.81 -35.46
C GLN A 191 -2.36 12.30 -35.78
N ASP A 192 -3.53 11.75 -36.12
CA ASP A 192 -3.72 10.38 -36.64
C ASP A 192 -2.83 10.06 -37.85
N THR A 193 -2.47 11.09 -38.64
CA THR A 193 -1.61 10.96 -39.84
C THR A 193 -0.22 10.40 -39.53
N ALA A 194 0.26 10.52 -38.28
CA ALA A 194 1.54 9.93 -37.86
C ALA A 194 1.54 8.40 -37.94
N LEU A 195 0.39 7.74 -37.77
CA LEU A 195 0.24 6.28 -37.87
C LEU A 195 0.38 5.77 -39.31
N ALA A 196 0.07 6.60 -40.32
CA ALA A 196 0.16 6.20 -41.72
C ALA A 196 1.60 5.96 -42.20
N ASN A 197 2.58 6.60 -41.54
CA ASN A 197 4.00 6.45 -41.82
C ASN A 197 4.69 5.48 -40.84
N ALA A 198 3.92 4.68 -40.09
CA ALA A 198 4.48 3.73 -39.16
C ALA A 198 5.12 2.55 -39.93
N GLU A 199 6.41 2.32 -39.72
CA GLU A 199 7.11 1.16 -40.25
C GLU A 199 7.25 0.09 -39.17
N PHE A 200 6.83 -1.14 -39.48
CA PHE A 200 6.98 -2.26 -38.56
C PHE A 200 8.43 -2.77 -38.58
N GLN A 201 9.15 -2.60 -37.47
CA GLN A 201 10.54 -3.00 -37.33
C GLN A 201 10.76 -3.67 -35.96
N HIS A 202 11.29 -4.90 -35.96
CA HIS A 202 11.69 -5.63 -34.76
C HIS A 202 10.59 -5.77 -33.68
N GLY A 203 9.31 -5.90 -34.08
CA GLY A 203 8.18 -6.06 -33.15
C GLY A 203 7.50 -4.75 -32.75
N TYR A 204 7.92 -3.62 -33.28
CA TYR A 204 7.38 -2.30 -32.95
C TYR A 204 6.97 -1.52 -34.20
N TYR A 205 6.02 -0.60 -34.04
CA TYR A 205 5.67 0.39 -35.05
C TYR A 205 6.49 1.65 -34.82
N VAL A 206 7.46 1.92 -35.69
CA VAL A 206 8.35 3.07 -35.60
C VAL A 206 7.84 4.19 -36.50
N ILE A 207 7.62 5.35 -35.90
CA ILE A 207 7.21 6.57 -36.59
C ILE A 207 8.40 7.54 -36.53
N ASP A 208 9.15 7.58 -37.63
CA ASP A 208 10.40 8.33 -37.73
C ASP A 208 10.40 9.36 -38.88
N THR A 209 9.60 10.40 -38.71
CA THR A 209 9.47 11.48 -39.69
C THR A 209 10.76 12.27 -39.91
N ALA A 210 11.69 12.24 -38.96
CA ALA A 210 12.96 12.99 -39.01
C ALA A 210 14.19 12.13 -39.33
N LYS A 211 14.02 10.83 -39.62
CA LYS A 211 15.11 9.88 -39.89
C LYS A 211 16.16 9.80 -38.76
N LEU A 212 15.72 9.92 -37.52
CA LEU A 212 16.57 9.89 -36.32
C LEU A 212 16.62 8.50 -35.66
N TYR A 213 15.80 7.56 -36.11
CA TYR A 213 15.75 6.22 -35.58
C TYR A 213 17.05 5.46 -35.88
N LYS A 214 17.69 4.97 -34.81
CA LYS A 214 18.90 4.16 -34.89
C LYS A 214 18.61 2.77 -34.31
N PRO A 215 18.37 1.75 -35.16
CA PRO A 215 17.96 0.41 -34.71
C PRO A 215 18.91 -0.21 -33.67
N ILE A 216 20.22 -0.02 -33.84
CA ILE A 216 21.25 -0.58 -32.95
C ILE A 216 21.19 0.03 -31.54
N VAL A 217 20.84 1.32 -31.43
CA VAL A 217 20.68 1.98 -30.13
C VAL A 217 19.38 1.54 -29.50
N PHE A 218 18.31 1.45 -30.28
CA PHE A 218 16.99 1.11 -29.79
C PHE A 218 16.93 -0.33 -29.23
N ASN A 219 17.49 -1.31 -29.94
CA ASN A 219 17.56 -2.70 -29.46
C ASN A 219 18.37 -2.87 -28.17
N LYS A 220 19.25 -1.91 -27.83
CA LYS A 220 20.00 -1.92 -26.57
C LYS A 220 19.26 -1.24 -25.41
N VAL A 221 18.27 -0.40 -25.70
CA VAL A 221 17.59 0.46 -24.73
C VAL A 221 16.15 0.00 -24.46
N CYS A 222 15.45 -0.49 -25.49
CA CYS A 222 14.09 -1.03 -25.36
C CYS A 222 14.11 -2.55 -25.30
N SER A 223 13.93 -3.08 -24.09
CA SER A 223 13.88 -4.51 -23.79
C SER A 223 12.47 -5.11 -23.88
N PHE A 224 11.50 -4.39 -24.43
CA PHE A 224 10.10 -4.85 -24.51
C PHE A 224 9.94 -5.86 -25.65
N ASN A 225 9.68 -7.13 -25.35
CA ASN A 225 9.29 -8.07 -26.39
C ASN A 225 7.75 -8.22 -26.37
N PRO A 226 7.03 -7.73 -27.40
CA PRO A 226 5.58 -7.89 -27.46
C PRO A 226 5.15 -9.37 -27.43
N ALA A 227 5.99 -10.27 -27.96
CA ALA A 227 5.69 -11.70 -28.04
C ALA A 227 5.80 -12.45 -26.70
N THR A 228 6.50 -11.91 -25.68
CA THR A 228 6.64 -12.58 -24.38
C THR A 228 5.43 -12.43 -23.45
N PHE A 229 4.43 -11.61 -23.82
CA PHE A 229 3.18 -11.46 -23.05
C PHE A 229 2.03 -12.34 -23.56
N THR A 230 2.37 -13.44 -24.24
CA THR A 230 1.40 -14.36 -24.84
C THR A 230 1.21 -15.60 -23.95
N ALA A 231 0.13 -15.65 -23.16
CA ALA A 231 -0.49 -16.92 -22.79
C ALA A 231 -1.58 -17.25 -23.82
N GLU A 232 -1.87 -18.53 -24.05
CA GLU A 232 -2.69 -19.01 -25.16
C GLU A 232 -4.05 -18.32 -25.35
N LYS A 233 -4.47 -18.29 -26.61
CA LYS A 233 -5.77 -17.85 -27.08
C LYS A 233 -6.83 -18.84 -26.57
N THR A 234 -7.35 -18.64 -25.36
CA THR A 234 -8.56 -19.34 -24.93
C THR A 234 -9.73 -18.72 -25.68
N THR A 235 -10.06 -19.30 -26.83
CA THR A 235 -11.29 -19.00 -27.55
C THR A 235 -12.41 -19.64 -26.75
N ILE A 236 -13.27 -18.83 -26.12
CA ILE A 236 -14.50 -19.33 -25.49
C ILE A 236 -15.43 -19.76 -26.63
N PRO A 237 -15.81 -21.06 -26.75
CA PRO A 237 -16.84 -21.45 -27.69
C PRO A 237 -18.19 -20.87 -27.24
N ARG A 238 -18.95 -20.34 -28.21
CA ARG A 238 -20.35 -19.93 -28.01
C ARG A 238 -21.22 -21.11 -27.58
#